data_AF-Q5JF39-F1
#
_entry.id   AF-Q5JF39-F1
#
_cell.length_a   1.000
_cell.length_b   1.000
_cell.length_c   1.000
_cell.angle_alpha   90.00
_cell.angle_beta   90.00
_cell.angle_gamma   90.00
#
_symmetry.space_group_name_H-M   'P 1'
#
loop_
_entity.id
_entity.type
_entity.pdbx_description
1 polymer ?
#
loop_
_entity_poly.entity_id
_entity_poly.type
_entity_poly.pdbx_seq_one_letter_code
_entity_poly.pdbx_strand_id
1 'polypeptide(L)'
;MAEEHVVYIGKKPVMNYVLAVITQFNEGAKEVSIRARGRAISRAVDVAEIVRNRFLPEVRVKEIKIGTEELPTADGRTANTSTIEIILEKP
;
A
#
# COMPACT_ATOMS: atom_id res chain seq x y z
N MET A 1 -3.50 -21.23 0.61
CA MET A 1 -3.78 -19.79 0.52
C MET A 1 -2.63 -19.19 -0.24
N ALA A 2 -2.88 -18.47 -1.34
CA ALA A 2 -1.80 -17.75 -2.00
C ALA A 2 -1.18 -16.76 -1.00
N GLU A 3 0.14 -16.71 -0.90
CA GLU A 3 0.83 -15.76 -0.03
C GLU A 3 0.43 -14.34 -0.46
N GLU A 4 -0.27 -13.64 0.42
CA GLU A 4 -0.73 -12.29 0.15
C GLU A 4 0.39 -11.32 0.53
N HIS A 5 1.08 -10.80 -0.48
CA HIS A 5 2.14 -9.81 -0.28
C HIS A 5 1.50 -8.44 -0.04
N VAL A 6 1.35 -8.06 1.23
CA VAL A 6 0.71 -6.81 1.64
C VAL A 6 1.68 -5.92 2.39
N VAL A 7 1.66 -4.61 2.10
CA VAL A 7 2.40 -3.58 2.83
C VAL A 7 1.43 -2.54 3.39
N TYR A 8 1.28 -2.51 4.71
CA TYR A 8 0.44 -1.53 5.40
C TYR A 8 1.18 -0.21 5.66
N ILE A 9 0.65 0.88 5.14
CA ILE A 9 1.24 2.22 5.25
C ILE A 9 0.74 2.91 6.51
N GLY A 10 1.68 3.28 7.37
CA GLY A 10 1.48 4.00 8.61
C GLY A 10 2.30 5.29 8.62
N LYS A 11 2.92 5.61 9.76
CA LYS A 11 3.66 6.86 9.99
C LYS A 11 5.19 6.76 9.81
N LYS A 12 5.74 5.61 9.40
CA LYS A 12 7.20 5.48 9.16
C LYS A 12 7.61 6.35 7.96
N PRO A 13 8.90 6.69 7.83
CA PRO A 13 9.42 7.34 6.62
C PRO A 13 9.04 6.56 5.35
N VAL A 14 8.75 7.29 4.26
CA VAL A 14 8.23 6.70 3.00
C VAL A 14 9.16 5.60 2.45
N MET A 15 10.47 5.79 2.54
CA MET A 15 11.46 4.85 2.04
C MET A 15 11.44 3.49 2.73
N ASN A 16 10.97 3.41 3.99
CA ASN A 16 10.85 2.12 4.68
C ASN A 16 9.78 1.25 4.01
N TYR A 17 8.71 1.86 3.51
CA TYR A 17 7.65 1.15 2.81
C TYR A 17 8.04 0.82 1.37
N VAL A 18 8.74 1.73 0.69
CA VAL A 18 9.31 1.48 -0.65
C VAL A 18 10.24 0.27 -0.61
N LEU A 19 11.16 0.22 0.37
CA LEU A 19 12.06 -0.92 0.54
C LEU A 19 11.29 -2.22 0.77
N ALA A 20 10.24 -2.21 1.62
CA ALA A 20 9.43 -3.39 1.87
C ALA A 20 8.74 -3.92 0.60
N VAL A 21 8.20 -3.03 -0.25
CA VAL A 21 7.59 -3.42 -1.53
C VAL A 21 8.63 -4.01 -2.48
N ILE A 22 9.81 -3.38 -2.59
CA ILE A 22 10.90 -3.88 -3.45
C ILE A 22 11.38 -5.26 -2.97
N THR A 23 11.54 -5.46 -1.65
CA THR A 23 11.94 -6.74 -1.08
C THR A 23 10.96 -7.85 -1.44
N GLN A 24 9.65 -7.61 -1.32
CA GLN A 24 8.65 -8.61 -1.70
C GLN A 24 8.74 -8.98 -3.19
N PHE A 25 8.90 -8.01 -4.10
CA PHE A 25 9.11 -8.30 -5.52
C PHE A 25 10.40 -9.09 -5.79
N ASN A 26 11.49 -8.76 -5.09
CA ASN A 26 12.76 -9.48 -5.22
C ASN A 26 12.70 -10.91 -4.65
N GLU A 27 11.82 -11.17 -3.69
CA GLU A 27 11.52 -12.51 -3.15
C GLU A 27 10.58 -13.32 -4.07
N GLY A 28 10.16 -12.76 -5.20
CA GLY A 28 9.38 -13.46 -6.23
C GLY A 28 7.89 -13.17 -6.20
N ALA A 29 7.43 -12.18 -5.42
CA ALA A 29 6.04 -11.74 -5.47
C ALA A 29 5.66 -11.32 -6.89
N LYS A 30 4.53 -11.83 -7.39
CA LYS A 30 3.95 -11.37 -8.67
C LYS A 30 3.13 -10.09 -8.49
N GLU A 31 2.49 -9.96 -7.34
CA GLU A 31 1.66 -8.82 -6.97
C GLU A 31 1.99 -8.40 -5.55
N VAL A 32 1.99 -7.09 -5.30
CA VAL A 32 2.14 -6.50 -3.96
C VAL A 32 1.03 -5.48 -3.74
N SER A 33 0.28 -5.65 -2.65
CA SER A 33 -0.83 -4.76 -2.28
C SER A 33 -0.39 -3.73 -1.24
N ILE A 34 -0.41 -2.46 -1.62
CA ILE A 34 -0.12 -1.33 -0.73
C ILE A 34 -1.45 -0.85 -0.12
N ARG A 35 -1.64 -1.05 1.19
CA ARG A 35 -2.88 -0.71 1.89
C ARG A 35 -2.68 0.45 2.85
N ALA A 36 -3.59 1.41 2.84
CA ALA A 36 -3.56 2.55 3.75
C ALA A 36 -4.95 3.08 4.06
N ARG A 37 -5.03 3.90 5.11
CA ARG A 37 -6.27 4.54 5.54
C ARG A 37 -6.06 5.96 6.04
N GLY A 38 -7.08 6.79 5.87
CA GLY A 38 -7.06 8.20 6.25
C GLY A 38 -5.86 8.95 5.68
N ARG A 39 -5.17 9.75 6.51
CA ARG A 39 -4.02 10.57 6.08
C ARG A 39 -2.82 9.77 5.53
N ALA A 40 -2.77 8.45 5.75
CA ALA A 40 -1.71 7.62 5.18
C ALA A 40 -1.92 7.33 3.68
N ILE A 41 -3.08 7.63 3.11
CA ILE A 41 -3.40 7.42 1.69
C ILE A 41 -2.40 8.14 0.78
N SER A 42 -2.09 9.42 1.06
CA SER A 42 -1.09 10.15 0.26
C SER A 42 0.26 9.45 0.24
N ARG A 43 0.69 8.91 1.40
CA ARG A 43 1.95 8.15 1.50
C ARG A 43 1.88 6.83 0.73
N ALA A 44 0.73 6.17 0.65
CA ALA A 44 0.57 4.96 -0.17
C ALA A 44 0.77 5.25 -1.66
N VAL A 45 0.21 6.37 -2.14
CA VAL A 45 0.42 6.83 -3.52
C VAL A 45 1.90 7.17 -3.74
N ASP A 46 2.54 7.88 -2.81
CA ASP A 46 3.98 8.18 -2.91
C ASP A 46 4.82 6.90 -3.00
N VAL A 47 4.52 5.89 -2.18
CA VAL A 47 5.22 4.59 -2.22
C VAL A 47 5.04 3.92 -3.57
N ALA A 48 3.80 3.82 -4.06
CA ALA A 48 3.52 3.20 -5.35
C ALA A 48 4.27 3.90 -6.49
N GLU A 49 4.21 5.24 -6.53
CA GLU A 49 4.88 6.04 -7.55
C GLU A 49 6.41 5.98 -7.45
N ILE A 50 6.98 5.99 -6.25
CA ILE A 50 8.44 5.87 -6.08
C ILE A 50 8.91 4.48 -6.56
N VAL A 51 8.19 3.41 -6.22
CA VAL A 51 8.54 2.04 -6.65
C VAL A 51 8.58 1.97 -8.18
N ARG A 52 7.49 2.32 -8.87
CA ARG A 52 7.41 2.20 -10.34
C ARG A 52 8.27 3.21 -11.10
N ASN A 53 8.54 4.40 -10.55
CA ASN A 53 9.26 5.43 -11.31
C ASN A 53 10.77 5.46 -11.02
N ARG A 54 11.23 4.90 -9.89
CA ARG A 54 12.65 4.98 -9.48
C ARG A 54 13.35 3.64 -9.30
N PHE A 55 12.63 2.58 -8.98
CA PHE A 55 13.27 1.31 -8.56
C PHE A 55 12.91 0.12 -9.44
N LEU A 56 11.63 -0.05 -9.79
CA LEU A 56 11.10 -1.18 -10.54
C LEU A 56 10.22 -0.66 -11.71
N PRO A 57 10.82 -0.11 -12.78
CA PRO A 57 10.09 0.49 -13.90
C PRO A 57 9.22 -0.49 -14.70
N GLU A 58 9.44 -1.79 -14.55
CA GLU A 58 8.59 -2.83 -15.12
C GLU A 58 7.27 -3.03 -14.35
N VAL A 59 7.22 -2.65 -13.07
CA VAL A 59 6.02 -2.81 -12.23
C VAL A 59 4.94 -1.82 -12.66
N ARG A 60 3.71 -2.32 -12.79
CA ARG A 60 2.53 -1.52 -13.17
C ARG A 60 1.43 -1.59 -12.12
N VAL A 61 0.57 -0.58 -12.11
CA VAL A 61 -0.63 -0.58 -11.27
C VAL A 61 -1.68 -1.47 -11.93
N LYS A 62 -2.02 -2.59 -11.28
CA LYS A 62 -3.06 -3.52 -11.72
C LYS A 62 -4.45 -2.98 -11.42
N GLU A 63 -4.65 -2.55 -10.17
CA GLU A 63 -5.95 -2.14 -9.66
C GLU A 63 -5.76 -1.16 -8.50
N ILE A 64 -6.69 -0.19 -8.37
CA ILE A 64 -6.80 0.67 -7.20
C ILE A 64 -8.21 0.51 -6.64
N LYS A 65 -8.31 0.11 -5.38
CA LYS A 65 -9.58 0.01 -4.66
C LYS A 65 -9.64 1.08 -3.59
N ILE A 66 -10.81 1.69 -3.45
CA ILE A 66 -11.11 2.64 -2.39
C ILE A 66 -12.31 2.15 -1.60
N GLY A 67 -12.36 2.52 -0.33
CA GLY A 67 -13.46 2.13 0.54
C GLY A 67 -13.57 3.03 1.75
N THR A 68 -14.39 2.61 2.70
CA THR A 68 -14.55 3.23 4.01
C THR A 68 -14.64 2.13 5.05
N GLU A 69 -13.86 2.26 6.12
CA GLU A 69 -13.91 1.40 7.30
C GLU A 69 -14.39 2.22 8.50
N GLU A 70 -15.28 1.64 9.31
CA GLU A 70 -15.62 2.19 10.62
C GLU A 70 -14.54 1.84 11.63
N LEU A 71 -13.86 2.85 12.16
CA LEU A 71 -12.81 2.68 13.16
C LEU A 71 -13.21 3.28 14.50
N PRO A 72 -12.88 2.62 15.62
CA PRO A 72 -13.09 3.22 16.94
C PRO A 72 -12.22 4.48 17.10
N THR A 73 -12.84 5.53 17.62
CA THR A 73 -12.19 6.77 18.02
C THR A 73 -11.81 6.73 19.50
N ALA A 74 -10.95 7.66 19.94
CA ALA A 74 -10.44 7.69 21.32
C ALA A 74 -11.54 7.90 22.38
N ASP A 75 -12.67 8.47 22.00
CA ASP A 75 -13.86 8.70 22.82
C ASP A 75 -14.89 7.55 22.74
N GLY A 76 -14.51 6.40 22.16
CA GLY A 76 -15.35 5.20 22.12
C GLY A 76 -16.46 5.20 21.05
N ARG A 77 -16.53 6.25 20.22
CA ARG A 77 -17.40 6.28 19.04
C ARG A 77 -16.75 5.55 17.86
N THR A 78 -17.48 5.40 16.76
CA THR A 78 -16.94 4.98 15.48
C THR A 78 -16.81 6.17 14.54
N ALA A 79 -15.77 6.16 13.70
CA ALA A 79 -15.58 7.13 12.64
C ALA A 79 -15.27 6.44 11.32
N ASN A 80 -15.93 6.90 10.26
CA ASN A 80 -15.66 6.50 8.90
C ASN A 80 -14.27 6.97 8.48
N THR A 81 -13.42 6.02 8.12
CA THR A 81 -12.07 6.26 7.64
C THR A 81 -11.93 5.72 6.23
N SER A 82 -11.63 6.61 5.28
CA SER A 82 -11.35 6.20 3.90
C SER A 82 -10.18 5.23 3.84
N THR A 83 -10.30 4.21 2.99
CA THR A 83 -9.25 3.23 2.73
C THR A 83 -8.81 3.28 1.27
N ILE A 84 -7.57 2.91 1.03
CA ILE A 84 -7.02 2.68 -0.31
C ILE A 84 -6.23 1.37 -0.31
N GLU A 85 -6.36 0.62 -1.40
CA GLU A 85 -5.49 -0.48 -1.76
C GLU A 85 -4.98 -0.22 -3.19
N ILE A 86 -3.66 -0.20 -3.36
CA ILE A 86 -3.00 -0.10 -4.66
C ILE A 86 -2.31 -1.43 -4.91
N ILE A 87 -2.79 -2.18 -5.91
CA ILE A 87 -2.21 -3.47 -6.30
C ILE A 87 -1.20 -3.19 -7.40
N LEU A 88 0.07 -3.43 -7.09
CA LEU A 88 1.17 -3.41 -8.04
C LEU A 88 1.43 -4.82 -8.56
N GLU A 89 1.68 -4.96 -9.86
CA GLU A 89 2.04 -6.24 -10.47
C GLU A 89 3.32 -6.13 -11.29
N LYS A 90 4.13 -7.20 -11.25
CA LYS A 90 5.27 -7.38 -12.14
C LYS A 90 4.80 -8.20 -13.37
N PRO A 91 4.99 -7.69 -14.60
CA PRO A 91 4.58 -8.39 -15.82
C PRO A 91 5.26 -9.74 -16.01
#